data_AF-A0A7S2C228-F1
#
_entry.id   AF-A0A7S2C228-F1
#
_cell.length_a   1.000
_cell.length_b   1.000
_cell.length_c   1.000
_cell.angle_alpha   90.00
_cell.angle_beta   90.00
_cell.angle_gamma   90.00
#
_symmetry.space_group_name_H-M   'P 1'
#
loop_
_entity.id
_entity.type
_entity.pdbx_description
1 polymer ?
#
loop_
_entity_poly.entity_id
_entity_poly.type
_entity_poly.pdbx_seq_one_letter_code
_entity_poly.pdbx_strand_id
1 'polypeptide(L)'
;HAMPGKALLARVCHFLQTEYGLKDDNTHFATSLCPDEINNKIGGLQDLMKDCYGQLFCLGGISGAPLTGKTGYNAFAHHVPDNGNIVLLFGPHVGITSTGEVGSTLRSGQSNHSTACGATIGAYNALCHCTSIDDEFDQNDFQMDWIKSQIAPHMTHISESENPMSALAYQAFDMVQGKLDE
;
A
#
# COMPACT_ATOMS: atom_id res chain seq x y z
N HIS A 1 -12.91 -1.68 -11.47
CA HIS A 1 -13.66 -2.77 -10.80
C HIS A 1 -12.90 -3.24 -9.58
N ALA A 2 -13.55 -3.41 -8.43
CA ALA A 2 -12.95 -3.96 -7.21
C ALA A 2 -13.32 -5.44 -7.03
N MET A 3 -12.47 -6.22 -6.38
CA MET A 3 -12.71 -7.64 -6.11
C MET A 3 -12.51 -7.95 -4.61
N PRO A 4 -13.39 -8.74 -3.97
CA PRO A 4 -13.16 -9.19 -2.60
C PRO A 4 -11.85 -9.98 -2.47
N GLY A 5 -11.11 -9.79 -1.38
CA GLY A 5 -9.78 -10.39 -1.19
C GLY A 5 -9.76 -11.92 -1.36
N LYS A 6 -10.77 -12.63 -0.86
CA LYS A 6 -10.90 -14.09 -1.05
C LYS A 6 -11.04 -14.50 -2.51
N ALA A 7 -11.80 -13.74 -3.30
CA ALA A 7 -11.97 -14.01 -4.72
C ALA A 7 -10.68 -13.70 -5.50
N LEU A 8 -9.98 -12.62 -5.13
CA LEU A 8 -8.70 -12.27 -5.72
C LEU A 8 -7.65 -13.35 -5.45
N LEU A 9 -7.53 -13.79 -4.20
CA LEU A 9 -6.63 -14.87 -3.79
C LEU A 9 -6.88 -16.13 -4.62
N ALA A 10 -8.12 -16.62 -4.67
CA ALA A 10 -8.45 -17.85 -5.38
C ALA A 10 -8.05 -17.76 -6.87
N ARG A 11 -8.28 -16.61 -7.51
CA ARG A 11 -7.91 -16.39 -8.91
C ARG A 11 -6.39 -16.33 -9.10
N VAL A 12 -5.69 -15.56 -8.27
CA VAL A 12 -4.24 -15.31 -8.41
C VAL A 12 -3.46 -16.57 -8.07
N CYS A 13 -3.75 -17.22 -6.94
CA CYS A 13 -3.04 -18.44 -6.53
C CYS A 13 -3.25 -19.57 -7.53
N HIS A 14 -4.47 -19.76 -8.04
CA HIS A 14 -4.73 -20.76 -9.08
C HIS A 14 -3.90 -20.48 -10.34
N PHE A 15 -3.93 -19.25 -10.86
CA PHE A 15 -3.17 -18.87 -12.04
C PHE A 15 -1.66 -19.02 -11.86
N LEU A 16 -1.10 -18.53 -10.74
CA LEU A 16 0.33 -18.63 -10.47
C LEU A 16 0.79 -20.08 -10.30
N GLN A 17 -0.05 -20.93 -9.71
CA GLN A 17 0.23 -22.35 -9.59
C GLN A 17 0.17 -23.06 -10.94
N THR A 18 -0.83 -22.80 -11.79
CA THR A 18 -1.01 -23.50 -13.06
C THR A 18 0.00 -23.06 -14.12
N GLU A 19 0.26 -21.76 -14.23
CA GLU A 19 1.11 -21.21 -15.30
C GLU A 19 2.59 -21.20 -14.94
N TYR A 20 2.93 -21.04 -13.66
CA TYR A 20 4.30 -20.83 -13.20
C TYR A 20 4.77 -21.84 -12.15
N GLY A 21 3.89 -22.72 -11.65
CA GLY A 21 4.25 -23.75 -10.70
C GLY A 21 4.59 -23.23 -9.30
N LEU A 22 4.12 -22.03 -8.94
CA LEU A 22 4.32 -21.46 -7.61
C LEU A 22 3.58 -22.27 -6.54
N LYS A 23 4.29 -22.61 -5.47
CA LYS A 23 3.87 -23.35 -4.29
C LYS A 23 4.49 -22.74 -3.03
N ASP A 24 3.99 -23.13 -1.86
CA ASP A 24 4.51 -22.69 -0.57
C ASP A 24 5.99 -23.07 -0.34
N ASP A 25 6.44 -24.22 -0.85
CA ASP A 25 7.80 -24.72 -0.70
C ASP A 25 8.84 -24.07 -1.62
N ASN A 26 8.42 -23.37 -2.68
CA ASN A 26 9.30 -22.76 -3.68
C ASN A 26 9.08 -21.26 -3.89
N THR A 27 8.25 -20.63 -3.05
CA THR A 27 7.86 -19.23 -3.17
C THR A 27 8.03 -18.51 -1.85
N HIS A 28 8.50 -17.26 -1.88
CA HIS A 28 8.46 -16.38 -0.73
C HIS A 28 7.58 -15.17 -0.98
N PHE A 29 6.83 -14.79 0.05
CA PHE A 29 5.84 -13.73 -0.02
C PHE A 29 6.33 -12.45 0.64
N ALA A 30 6.23 -11.36 -0.10
CA ALA A 30 6.48 -10.02 0.40
C ALA A 30 5.26 -9.12 0.20
N THR A 31 5.19 -8.08 1.02
CA THR A 31 4.20 -7.01 0.88
C THR A 31 4.84 -5.64 0.82
N SER A 32 4.28 -4.75 0.00
CA SER A 32 4.50 -3.32 0.13
C SER A 32 3.16 -2.64 0.34
N LEU A 33 2.69 -2.68 1.59
CA LEU A 33 1.40 -2.18 2.04
C LEU A 33 1.59 -1.23 3.23
N CYS A 34 0.61 -0.35 3.45
CA CYS A 34 0.63 0.57 4.58
C CYS A 34 0.51 -0.20 5.91
N PRO A 35 1.29 0.16 6.95
CA PRO A 35 1.27 -0.51 8.26
C PRO A 35 -0.04 -0.30 9.04
N ASP A 36 -0.98 0.50 8.52
CA ASP A 36 -2.32 0.67 9.08
C ASP A 36 -2.97 -0.69 9.42
N GLU A 37 -3.51 -0.82 10.64
CA GLU A 37 -4.00 -2.10 11.16
C GLU A 37 -5.15 -2.65 10.35
N ILE A 38 -5.88 -1.81 9.60
CA ILE A 38 -6.99 -2.28 8.76
C ILE A 38 -6.54 -3.16 7.61
N ASN A 39 -5.27 -3.06 7.18
CA ASN A 39 -4.66 -3.92 6.16
C ASN A 39 -4.22 -5.28 6.74
N ASN A 40 -4.12 -5.38 8.07
CA ASN A 40 -3.56 -6.52 8.80
C ASN A 40 -4.65 -7.34 9.52
N LYS A 41 -5.91 -7.21 9.12
CA LYS A 41 -7.02 -7.96 9.71
C LYS A 41 -6.96 -9.45 9.36
N ILE A 42 -7.31 -10.29 10.34
CA ILE A 42 -7.49 -11.74 10.12
C ILE A 42 -8.54 -11.97 9.03
N GLY A 43 -8.21 -12.83 8.07
CA GLY A 43 -9.03 -13.11 6.89
C GLY A 43 -9.03 -11.99 5.84
N GLY A 44 -8.19 -10.95 6.01
CA GLY A 44 -7.88 -9.96 4.99
C GLY A 44 -6.96 -10.53 3.90
N LEU A 45 -6.79 -9.81 2.78
CA LEU A 45 -6.03 -10.31 1.64
C LEU A 45 -4.58 -10.69 1.99
N GLN A 46 -3.86 -9.84 2.74
CA GLN A 46 -2.49 -10.12 3.16
C GLN A 46 -2.40 -11.38 4.02
N ASP A 47 -3.29 -11.50 5.00
CA ASP A 47 -3.36 -12.65 5.91
C ASP A 47 -3.61 -13.95 5.14
N LEU A 48 -4.57 -13.91 4.21
CA LEU A 48 -4.88 -15.04 3.34
C LEU A 48 -3.74 -15.42 2.39
N MET A 49 -3.02 -14.43 1.83
CA MET A 49 -1.86 -14.70 0.96
C MET A 49 -0.68 -15.26 1.76
N LYS A 50 -0.50 -14.78 3.00
CA LYS A 50 0.49 -15.32 3.92
C LYS A 50 0.20 -16.81 4.22
N ASP A 51 -1.06 -17.18 4.43
CA ASP A 51 -1.44 -18.59 4.61
C ASP A 51 -1.11 -19.46 3.38
N CYS A 52 -1.13 -18.90 2.17
CA CYS A 52 -0.81 -19.62 0.94
C CYS A 52 0.70 -19.82 0.69
N TYR A 53 1.54 -18.86 1.11
CA TYR A 53 2.96 -18.83 0.75
C TYR A 53 3.91 -18.83 1.97
N GLY A 54 3.37 -18.95 3.18
CA GLY A 54 4.12 -19.10 4.41
C GLY A 54 4.58 -17.77 5.01
N GLN A 55 5.90 -17.54 5.02
CA GLN A 55 6.48 -16.38 5.71
C GLN A 55 6.25 -15.08 4.94
N LEU A 56 6.14 -13.98 5.69
CA LEU A 56 5.87 -12.64 5.16
C LEU A 56 7.08 -11.73 5.40
N PHE A 57 7.55 -11.08 4.33
CA PHE A 57 8.49 -9.95 4.42
C PHE A 57 7.77 -8.63 4.13
N CYS A 58 7.87 -7.64 5.02
CA CYS A 58 7.24 -6.33 4.83
C CYS A 58 8.25 -5.34 4.23
N LEU A 59 8.07 -4.98 2.97
CA LEU A 59 8.87 -4.00 2.23
C LEU A 59 8.30 -2.57 2.29
N GLY A 60 7.04 -2.44 2.69
CA GLY A 60 6.29 -1.18 2.68
C GLY A 60 6.66 -0.19 3.79
N GLY A 61 6.03 0.97 3.75
CA GLY A 61 6.00 1.99 4.79
C GLY A 61 4.65 2.69 4.82
N ILE A 62 4.52 3.82 5.51
CA ILE A 62 3.28 4.61 5.47
C ILE A 62 2.93 4.95 4.01
N SER A 63 1.64 4.95 3.66
CA SER A 63 1.07 4.94 2.29
C SER A 63 1.20 3.64 1.49
N GLY A 64 2.05 2.70 1.90
CA GLY A 64 2.32 1.44 1.18
C GLY A 64 3.50 1.49 0.21
N ALA A 65 4.23 2.61 0.15
CA ALA A 65 5.44 2.71 -0.65
C ALA A 65 6.56 1.78 -0.14
N PRO A 66 7.39 1.18 -1.02
CA PRO A 66 8.44 0.24 -0.65
C PRO A 66 9.65 0.94 -0.01
N LEU A 67 9.48 1.41 1.23
CA LEU A 67 10.44 2.29 1.91
C LEU A 67 11.55 1.53 2.66
N THR A 68 11.54 0.20 2.66
CA THR A 68 12.72 -0.60 3.03
C THR A 68 13.86 -0.50 2.00
N GLY A 69 13.54 -0.09 0.77
CA GLY A 69 14.50 0.22 -0.29
C GLY A 69 15.27 -0.99 -0.82
N LYS A 70 16.31 -0.71 -1.63
CA LYS A 70 17.14 -1.74 -2.31
C LYS A 70 17.79 -2.69 -1.31
N THR A 71 18.22 -2.19 -0.16
CA THR A 71 18.78 -3.03 0.91
C THR A 71 17.74 -4.00 1.47
N GLY A 72 16.52 -3.52 1.75
CA GLY A 72 15.42 -4.38 2.22
C GLY A 72 15.01 -5.43 1.20
N TYR A 73 14.89 -5.04 -0.08
CA TYR A 73 14.60 -5.97 -1.16
C TYR A 73 15.71 -7.03 -1.32
N ASN A 74 16.98 -6.64 -1.30
CA ASN A 74 18.10 -7.58 -1.40
C ASN A 74 18.13 -8.56 -0.21
N ALA A 75 17.86 -8.09 1.00
CA ALA A 75 17.73 -8.95 2.17
C ALA A 75 16.60 -9.98 1.99
N PHE A 76 15.43 -9.54 1.50
CA PHE A 76 14.33 -10.44 1.16
C PHE A 76 14.71 -11.44 0.05
N ALA A 77 15.32 -10.98 -1.04
CA ALA A 77 15.70 -11.82 -2.16
C ALA A 77 16.71 -12.92 -1.78
N HIS A 78 17.60 -12.64 -0.83
CA HIS A 78 18.53 -13.64 -0.29
C HIS A 78 17.86 -14.75 0.53
N HIS A 79 16.61 -14.55 0.97
CA HIS A 79 15.86 -15.57 1.70
C HIS A 79 15.08 -16.50 0.75
N VAL A 80 14.87 -16.09 -0.51
CA VAL A 80 14.12 -16.88 -1.50
C VAL A 80 14.85 -18.20 -1.77
N PRO A 81 14.14 -19.34 -1.87
CA PRO A 81 14.75 -20.62 -2.21
C PRO A 81 15.58 -20.56 -3.49
N ASP A 82 16.60 -21.42 -3.61
CA ASP A 82 17.38 -21.55 -4.83
C ASP A 82 16.47 -21.90 -6.02
N ASN A 83 16.54 -21.09 -7.09
CA ASN A 83 15.61 -21.16 -8.23
C ASN A 83 14.12 -21.05 -7.85
N GLY A 84 13.84 -20.38 -6.73
CA GLY A 84 12.50 -20.12 -6.23
C GLY A 84 11.87 -18.87 -6.84
N ASN A 85 10.69 -18.54 -6.31
CA ASN A 85 9.83 -17.47 -6.81
C ASN A 85 9.55 -16.43 -5.74
N ILE A 86 9.22 -15.23 -6.20
CA ILE A 86 8.75 -14.13 -5.35
C ILE A 86 7.29 -13.84 -5.72
N VAL A 87 6.44 -13.72 -4.71
CA VAL A 87 5.14 -13.06 -4.84
C VAL A 87 5.17 -11.78 -4.03
N LEU A 88 4.89 -10.65 -4.68
CA LEU A 88 4.80 -9.34 -4.06
C LEU A 88 3.36 -8.82 -4.15
N LEU A 89 2.71 -8.64 -3.00
CA LEU A 89 1.45 -7.90 -2.90
C LEU A 89 1.76 -6.44 -2.55
N PHE A 90 1.42 -5.49 -3.42
CA PHE A 90 1.69 -4.08 -3.16
C PHE A 90 0.51 -3.18 -3.47
N GLY A 91 0.56 -1.98 -2.91
CA GLY A 91 -0.35 -0.89 -3.23
C GLY A 91 -0.69 -0.02 -2.02
N PRO A 92 -1.30 1.14 -2.27
CA PRO A 92 -1.92 1.93 -1.22
C PRO A 92 -3.22 1.28 -0.77
N HIS A 93 -3.89 1.93 0.19
CA HIS A 93 -5.25 1.57 0.58
C HIS A 93 -6.11 2.82 0.72
N VAL A 94 -7.42 2.64 0.61
CA VAL A 94 -8.40 3.70 0.86
C VAL A 94 -9.60 3.11 1.60
N GLY A 95 -10.04 3.80 2.65
CA GLY A 95 -11.26 3.47 3.38
C GLY A 95 -12.48 3.98 2.63
N ILE A 96 -13.57 3.22 2.66
CA ILE A 96 -14.87 3.65 2.16
C ILE A 96 -15.89 3.36 3.26
N THR A 97 -16.65 4.37 3.67
CA THR A 97 -17.67 4.22 4.71
C THR A 97 -18.90 3.49 4.17
N SER A 98 -19.80 3.08 5.06
CA SER A 98 -21.08 2.46 4.66
C SER A 98 -22.01 3.40 3.89
N THR A 99 -21.76 4.72 3.95
CA THR A 99 -22.49 5.74 3.18
C THR A 99 -21.81 6.09 1.86
N GLY A 100 -20.68 5.46 1.54
CA GLY A 100 -19.92 5.69 0.30
C GLY A 100 -18.93 6.85 0.36
N GLU A 101 -18.65 7.40 1.53
CA GLU A 101 -17.60 8.41 1.70
C GLU A 101 -16.22 7.76 1.54
N VAL A 102 -15.42 8.31 0.64
CA VAL A 102 -14.07 7.82 0.30
C VAL A 102 -13.03 8.52 1.16
N GLY A 103 -12.03 7.77 1.64
CA GLY A 103 -10.94 8.27 2.46
C GLY A 103 -11.18 8.11 3.97
N SER A 104 -12.23 7.41 4.37
CA SER A 104 -12.72 7.38 5.76
C SER A 104 -13.17 5.97 6.17
N THR A 105 -12.96 5.62 7.43
CA THR A 105 -13.39 4.33 7.99
C THR A 105 -13.69 4.41 9.49
N LEU A 106 -14.62 3.58 9.97
CA LEU A 106 -14.89 3.43 11.39
C LEU A 106 -14.03 2.30 11.96
N ARG A 107 -13.14 2.64 12.90
CA ARG A 107 -12.21 1.69 13.52
C ARG A 107 -12.81 1.08 14.78
N SER A 108 -12.35 -0.13 15.12
CA SER A 108 -12.80 -0.82 16.33
C SER A 108 -12.50 0.03 17.57
N GLY A 109 -13.51 0.24 18.42
CA GLY A 109 -13.38 1.05 19.63
C GLY A 109 -13.46 2.57 19.42
N GLN A 110 -13.69 3.06 18.20
CA GLN A 110 -13.92 4.48 17.93
C GLN A 110 -15.41 4.77 17.73
N SER A 111 -15.86 5.94 18.17
CA SER A 111 -17.22 6.45 17.91
C SER A 111 -17.32 7.30 16.65
N ASN A 112 -16.18 7.81 16.18
CA ASN A 112 -16.07 8.67 15.01
C ASN A 112 -15.22 8.00 13.94
N HIS A 113 -15.49 8.35 12.68
CA HIS A 113 -14.65 7.90 11.58
C HIS A 113 -13.28 8.60 11.63
N SER A 114 -12.27 7.92 11.12
CA SER A 114 -10.92 8.46 10.91
C SER A 114 -10.44 8.20 9.48
N THR A 115 -9.42 8.94 9.07
CA THR A 115 -8.90 8.88 7.70
C THR A 115 -8.26 7.53 7.38
N ALA A 116 -8.39 7.10 6.12
CA ALA A 116 -7.77 5.89 5.60
C ALA A 116 -7.58 6.03 4.07
N CYS A 117 -6.35 6.08 3.53
CA CYS A 117 -5.06 6.08 4.21
C CYS A 117 -4.76 7.41 4.91
N GLY A 118 -4.50 7.37 6.23
CA GLY A 118 -4.21 8.57 7.01
C GLY A 118 -2.95 9.31 6.55
N ALA A 119 -1.91 8.59 6.12
CA ALA A 119 -0.66 9.19 5.65
C ALA A 119 -0.85 9.96 4.33
N THR A 120 -1.47 9.32 3.34
CA THR A 120 -1.74 9.93 2.03
C THR A 120 -2.66 11.14 2.15
N ILE A 121 -3.75 11.03 2.93
CA ILE A 121 -4.70 12.13 3.16
C ILE A 121 -4.05 13.25 3.99
N GLY A 122 -3.24 12.90 5.00
CA GLY A 122 -2.49 13.85 5.80
C GLY A 122 -1.50 14.68 4.95
N ALA A 123 -0.76 14.02 4.05
CA ALA A 123 0.13 14.69 3.12
C ALA A 123 -0.61 15.64 2.17
N TYR A 124 -1.73 15.18 1.56
CA TYR A 124 -2.57 16.02 0.72
C TYR A 124 -3.09 17.24 1.47
N ASN A 125 -3.64 17.04 2.67
CA ASN A 125 -4.16 18.14 3.49
C ASN A 125 -3.06 19.12 3.90
N ALA A 126 -1.85 18.64 4.23
CA ALA A 126 -0.72 19.53 4.52
C ALA A 126 -0.41 20.43 3.31
N LEU A 127 -0.36 19.86 2.11
CA LEU A 127 -0.11 20.59 0.87
C LEU A 127 -1.23 21.59 0.52
N CYS A 128 -2.49 21.32 0.89
CA CYS A 128 -3.58 22.31 0.72
C CYS A 128 -3.39 23.56 1.58
N HIS A 129 -2.73 23.44 2.73
CA HIS A 129 -2.57 24.55 3.70
C HIS A 129 -1.16 25.19 3.66
N CYS A 130 -0.22 24.60 2.94
CA CYS A 130 1.12 25.12 2.75
C CYS A 130 1.19 26.08 1.55
N THR A 131 1.83 27.24 1.73
CA THR A 131 2.18 28.17 0.64
C THR A 131 3.47 27.78 -0.08
N SER A 132 4.28 26.89 0.51
CA SER A 132 5.52 26.34 -0.04
C SER A 132 5.77 24.94 0.53
N ILE A 133 6.38 24.05 -0.25
CA ILE A 133 6.92 22.78 0.27
C ILE A 133 8.10 23.16 1.17
N ASP A 134 8.12 22.68 2.40
CA ASP A 134 9.27 22.86 3.29
C ASP A 134 10.44 22.07 2.68
N ASP A 135 11.50 22.75 2.28
CA ASP A 135 12.68 22.11 1.64
C ASP A 135 13.59 21.43 2.69
N GLU A 136 13.26 21.52 3.98
CA GLU A 136 14.02 20.89 5.06
C GLU A 136 13.59 19.42 5.25
N PHE A 137 14.56 18.52 5.09
CA PHE A 137 14.36 17.08 5.28
C PHE A 137 14.21 16.74 6.77
N ASP A 138 13.05 16.25 7.20
CA ASP A 138 12.88 15.72 8.56
C ASP A 138 13.28 14.24 8.63
N GLN A 139 14.43 13.97 9.26
CA GLN A 139 14.90 12.60 9.45
C GLN A 139 13.90 11.73 10.23
N ASN A 140 13.08 12.32 11.12
CA ASN A 140 12.12 11.59 11.94
C ASN A 140 10.80 11.31 11.21
N ASP A 141 10.47 12.10 10.17
CA ASP A 141 9.22 11.97 9.40
C ASP A 141 9.46 11.84 7.89
N PHE A 142 10.63 11.33 7.51
CA PHE A 142 11.08 11.25 6.11
C PHE A 142 10.10 10.53 5.16
N GLN A 143 9.32 9.57 5.69
CA GLN A 143 8.32 8.86 4.89
C GLN A 143 7.18 9.80 4.49
N MET A 144 6.74 10.67 5.40
CA MET A 144 5.72 11.67 5.13
C MET A 144 6.23 12.72 4.15
N ASP A 145 7.47 13.17 4.30
CA ASP A 145 8.08 14.13 3.37
C ASP A 145 8.19 13.56 1.96
N TRP A 146 8.57 12.28 1.85
CA TRP A 146 8.53 11.58 0.56
C TRP A 146 7.11 11.54 -0.02
N ILE A 147 6.08 11.20 0.77
CA ILE A 147 4.69 11.18 0.28
C ILE A 147 4.25 12.58 -0.19
N LYS A 148 4.55 13.64 0.57
CA LYS A 148 4.24 15.03 0.17
C LYS A 148 4.93 15.36 -1.17
N SER A 149 6.20 14.99 -1.33
CA SER A 149 6.96 15.26 -2.56
C SER A 149 6.36 14.54 -3.77
N GLN A 150 5.77 13.34 -3.58
CA GLN A 150 5.10 12.60 -4.64
C GLN A 150 3.70 13.16 -4.96
N ILE A 151 3.00 13.77 -3.99
CA ILE A 151 1.65 14.33 -4.21
C ILE A 151 1.70 15.75 -4.76
N ALA A 152 2.69 16.56 -4.35
CA ALA A 152 2.75 17.98 -4.68
C ALA A 152 2.59 18.31 -6.17
N PRO A 153 3.22 17.58 -7.12
CA PRO A 153 3.06 17.85 -8.55
C PRO A 153 1.63 17.61 -9.08
N HIS A 154 0.79 16.90 -8.32
CA HIS A 154 -0.53 16.44 -8.73
C HIS A 154 -1.67 17.17 -8.00
N MET A 155 -1.35 18.14 -7.14
CA MET A 155 -2.33 18.84 -6.29
C MET A 155 -3.49 19.44 -7.08
N THR A 156 -3.21 20.16 -8.17
CA THR A 156 -4.24 20.75 -9.02
C THR A 156 -5.20 19.69 -9.55
N HIS A 157 -4.67 18.63 -10.15
CA HIS A 157 -5.46 17.54 -10.70
C HIS A 157 -6.34 16.85 -9.65
N ILE A 158 -5.78 16.58 -8.47
CA ILE A 158 -6.52 15.94 -7.37
C ILE A 158 -7.65 16.87 -6.89
N SER A 159 -7.34 18.14 -6.64
CA SER A 159 -8.28 19.11 -6.06
C SER A 159 -9.45 19.47 -6.98
N GLU A 160 -9.23 19.44 -8.29
CA GLU A 160 -10.26 19.75 -9.30
C GLU A 160 -11.06 18.52 -9.75
N SER A 161 -10.72 17.32 -9.27
CA SER A 161 -11.44 16.10 -9.60
C SER A 161 -12.83 16.03 -8.94
N GLU A 162 -13.75 15.27 -9.53
CA GLU A 162 -15.11 15.07 -8.98
C GLU A 162 -15.09 14.52 -7.55
N ASN A 163 -14.11 13.64 -7.25
CA ASN A 163 -13.87 13.14 -5.92
C ASN A 163 -12.35 13.16 -5.63
N PRO A 164 -11.86 14.19 -4.90
CA PRO A 164 -10.44 14.32 -4.58
C PRO A 164 -9.86 13.13 -3.83
N MET A 165 -10.62 12.47 -2.95
CA MET A 165 -10.13 11.32 -2.18
C MET A 165 -9.98 10.07 -3.06
N SER A 166 -10.86 9.90 -4.05
CA SER A 166 -10.70 8.85 -5.07
C SER A 166 -9.49 9.14 -5.96
N ALA A 167 -9.36 10.37 -6.48
CA ALA A 167 -8.22 10.75 -7.32
C ALA A 167 -6.88 10.61 -6.57
N LEU A 168 -6.86 10.99 -5.30
CA LEU A 168 -5.72 10.82 -4.41
C LEU A 168 -5.35 9.34 -4.21
N ALA A 169 -6.35 8.44 -4.08
CA ALA A 169 -6.09 7.01 -3.96
C ALA A 169 -5.48 6.41 -5.24
N TYR A 170 -5.88 6.88 -6.41
CA TYR A 170 -5.26 6.50 -7.69
C TYR A 170 -3.84 7.06 -7.81
N GLN A 171 -3.63 8.34 -7.49
CA GLN A 171 -2.29 8.93 -7.48
C GLN A 171 -1.35 8.21 -6.47
N ALA A 172 -1.89 7.75 -5.35
CA ALA A 172 -1.15 6.94 -4.39
C ALA A 172 -0.79 5.55 -4.94
N PHE A 173 -1.54 5.01 -5.89
CA PHE A 173 -1.16 3.78 -6.57
C PHE A 173 0.01 4.04 -7.50
N ASP A 174 -0.07 5.10 -8.30
CA ASP A 174 0.98 5.48 -9.24
C ASP A 174 2.30 5.80 -8.52
N MET A 175 2.27 6.44 -7.34
CA MET A 175 3.50 6.69 -6.57
C MET A 175 4.13 5.39 -6.04
N VAL A 176 3.31 4.43 -5.57
CA VAL A 176 3.80 3.17 -5.01
C VAL A 176 4.36 2.29 -6.12
N GLN A 177 3.66 2.22 -7.25
CA GLN A 177 4.13 1.52 -8.45
C GLN A 177 5.41 2.14 -8.99
N GLY A 178 5.43 3.47 -9.17
CA GLY A 178 6.61 4.18 -9.66
C GLY A 178 7.84 3.94 -8.80
N LYS A 179 7.68 3.90 -7.46
CA LYS A 179 8.79 3.59 -6.55
C LYS A 179 9.25 2.13 -6.64
N LEU A 180 8.35 1.19 -6.90
CA LEU A 180 8.72 -0.22 -7.07
C LEU A 180 9.56 -0.46 -8.33
N ASP A 181 9.38 0.36 -9.35
CA ASP A 181 10.09 0.26 -10.63
C ASP A 181 11.52 0.88 -10.58
N GLU A 182 11.93 1.54 -9.47
CA GLU A 182 13.25 2.21 -9.25
C GLU A 182 14.41 1.29 -8.78
#